data_AF-A0A6L7RYK5-F1
#
_entry.id   AF-A0A6L7RYK5-F1
#
_cell.length_a   1.000
_cell.length_b   1.000
_cell.length_c   1.000
_cell.angle_alpha   90.00
_cell.angle_beta   90.00
_cell.angle_gamma   90.00
#
_symmetry.space_group_name_H-M   'P 1'
#
loop_
_entity.id
_entity.type
_entity.pdbx_description
1 polymer ?
#
loop_
_entity_poly.entity_id
_entity_poly.type
_entity_poly.pdbx_seq_one_letter_code
_entity_poly.pdbx_strand_id
1 'polypeptide(L)'
;MIIARVFQPRPGRRLWIGYIGSVLLVLMLGLLQTSVFPSFAIVGIRPALVLMSAIALATMSDDSRALSWGFAGGLLVDLLSATPLGVNALLFTLLVYIVGGQGRRFDRVNPVFPILAGAAATVLYYPALILALQFLEFDIDWGRQVWDRLPRAVAVNAGATMLLYPVVRRVERWTYPQSGARLLGRSVGGYPG
;
A
#
# COMPACT_ATOMS: atom_id res chain seq x y z
N MET A 1 -3.15 33.58 -29.79
CA MET A 1 -3.29 32.37 -28.96
C MET A 1 -1.92 31.73 -28.68
N ILE A 2 -0.96 32.48 -28.09
CA ILE A 2 0.44 32.00 -27.87
C ILE A 2 0.95 32.30 -26.44
N ILE A 3 0.22 33.09 -25.64
CA ILE A 3 0.75 33.64 -24.38
C ILE A 3 0.52 32.71 -23.15
N ALA A 4 -0.25 31.63 -23.27
CA ALA A 4 -0.59 30.77 -22.12
C ALA A 4 0.49 29.73 -21.72
N ARG A 5 1.64 29.67 -22.39
CA ARG A 5 2.69 28.65 -22.09
C ARG A 5 3.75 29.07 -21.07
N VAL A 6 3.71 30.30 -20.55
CA VAL A 6 4.82 30.84 -19.74
C VAL A 6 4.70 30.57 -18.23
N PHE A 7 3.53 30.14 -17.75
CA PHE A 7 3.28 29.89 -16.32
C PHE A 7 2.80 28.45 -16.02
N GLN A 8 3.45 27.46 -16.62
CA GLN A 8 3.37 26.09 -16.10
C GLN A 8 4.38 25.98 -14.93
N PRO A 9 3.95 25.92 -13.66
CA PRO A 9 4.87 25.73 -12.54
C PRO A 9 5.68 24.46 -12.80
N ARG A 10 7.03 24.56 -12.74
CA ARG A 10 7.93 23.43 -13.04
C ARG A 10 7.45 22.17 -12.29
N PRO A 11 6.96 21.14 -13.00
CA PRO A 11 6.26 20.01 -12.37
C PRO A 11 7.16 19.27 -11.38
N GLY A 12 8.49 19.35 -11.55
CA GLY A 12 9.48 18.70 -10.70
C GLY A 12 9.30 18.96 -9.20
N ARG A 13 9.25 20.22 -8.73
CA ARG A 13 9.34 20.50 -7.29
C ARG A 13 8.16 19.93 -6.48
N ARG A 14 6.95 19.94 -7.04
CA ARG A 14 5.74 19.42 -6.36
C ARG A 14 5.74 17.89 -6.31
N LEU A 15 6.24 17.24 -7.36
CA LEU A 15 6.42 15.78 -7.42
C LEU A 15 7.36 15.28 -6.31
N TRP A 16 8.52 15.93 -6.14
CA TRP A 16 9.50 15.56 -5.11
C TRP A 16 8.93 15.70 -3.69
N ILE A 17 8.22 16.79 -3.41
CA ILE A 17 7.63 17.04 -2.09
C ILE A 17 6.61 15.95 -1.73
N GLY A 18 5.73 15.59 -2.65
CA GLY A 18 4.75 14.54 -2.40
C GLY A 18 5.38 13.16 -2.24
N TYR A 19 6.42 12.85 -3.02
CA TYR A 19 7.13 11.57 -2.92
C TYR A 19 7.83 11.44 -1.56
N ILE A 20 8.52 12.50 -1.13
CA ILE A 20 9.10 12.59 0.22
C ILE A 20 8.01 12.44 1.28
N GLY A 21 6.85 13.07 1.09
CA GLY A 21 5.70 12.93 1.98
C GLY A 21 5.22 11.48 2.12
N SER A 22 5.11 10.73 1.02
CA SER A 22 4.76 9.30 1.05
C SER A 22 5.83 8.46 1.74
N VAL A 23 7.12 8.72 1.49
CA VAL A 23 8.22 8.00 2.15
C VAL A 23 8.18 8.24 3.66
N LEU A 24 8.07 9.50 4.08
CA LEU A 24 7.98 9.88 5.50
C LEU A 24 6.75 9.26 6.17
N LEU A 25 5.61 9.23 5.48
CA LEU A 25 4.40 8.57 5.98
C LEU A 25 4.64 7.08 6.23
N VAL A 26 5.20 6.35 5.26
CA VAL A 26 5.46 4.92 5.39
C VAL A 26 6.49 4.64 6.50
N LEU A 27 7.54 5.47 6.60
CA LEU A 27 8.52 5.38 7.69
C LEU A 27 7.87 5.60 9.06
N MET A 28 7.06 6.64 9.22
CA MET A 28 6.30 6.91 10.44
C MET A 28 5.37 5.75 10.81
N LEU A 29 4.65 5.18 9.83
CA LEU A 29 3.78 4.03 10.06
C LEU A 29 4.56 2.78 10.47
N GLY A 30 5.75 2.56 9.88
CA GLY A 30 6.66 1.48 10.27
C GLY A 30 7.12 1.62 11.72
N LEU A 31 7.59 2.80 12.10
CA LEU A 31 8.00 3.11 13.48
C LEU A 31 6.84 2.94 14.46
N LEU A 32 5.65 3.42 14.10
CA LEU A 32 4.46 3.27 14.93
C LEU A 32 4.09 1.80 15.12
N GLN A 33 4.10 1.02 14.03
CA GLN A 33 3.83 -0.43 14.02
C GLN A 33 4.82 -1.20 14.90
N THR A 34 6.10 -0.85 14.91
CA THR A 34 7.15 -1.59 15.64
C THR A 34 7.46 -1.06 17.02
N SER A 35 7.11 0.19 17.35
CA SER A 35 7.41 0.80 18.65
C SER A 35 6.19 0.93 19.56
N VAL A 36 5.01 1.27 19.01
CA VAL A 36 3.81 1.58 19.81
C VAL A 36 2.87 0.39 19.91
N PHE A 37 2.58 -0.26 18.79
CA PHE A 37 1.64 -1.39 18.77
C PHE A 37 2.10 -2.67 19.48
N PRO A 38 3.40 -2.90 19.77
CA PRO A 38 3.78 -3.95 20.71
C PRO A 38 3.22 -3.76 22.12
N SER A 39 3.14 -2.51 22.59
CA SER A 39 2.65 -2.16 23.93
C SER A 39 1.13 -1.92 23.97
N PHE A 40 0.53 -1.52 22.84
CA PHE A 40 -0.89 -1.22 22.70
C PHE A 40 -1.57 -2.13 21.67
N ALA A 41 -1.42 -3.44 21.81
CA ALA A 41 -2.04 -4.40 20.88
C ALA A 41 -3.58 -4.29 20.92
N ILE A 42 -4.20 -4.06 19.75
CA ILE A 42 -5.66 -3.95 19.63
C ILE A 42 -6.24 -5.37 19.62
N VAL A 43 -6.92 -5.77 20.70
CA VAL A 43 -7.46 -7.14 20.86
C VAL A 43 -6.36 -8.22 20.66
N GLY A 44 -5.13 -7.90 21.09
CA GLY A 44 -3.98 -8.79 20.93
C GLY A 44 -3.40 -8.86 19.50
N ILE A 45 -3.85 -8.02 18.58
CA ILE A 45 -3.34 -7.90 17.21
C ILE A 45 -2.55 -6.61 17.03
N ARG A 46 -1.42 -6.73 16.32
CA ARG A 46 -0.64 -5.58 15.84
C ARG A 46 -1.09 -5.26 14.41
N PRO A 47 -1.59 -4.05 14.13
CA PRO A 47 -2.00 -3.68 12.78
C PRO A 47 -0.81 -3.67 11.82
N ALA A 48 -0.99 -4.23 10.61
CA ALA A 48 0.02 -4.23 9.57
C ALA A 48 -0.01 -2.90 8.78
N LEU A 49 0.24 -1.78 9.45
CA LEU A 49 0.08 -0.43 8.91
C LEU A 49 0.86 -0.19 7.61
N VAL A 50 2.09 -0.71 7.53
CA VAL A 50 2.92 -0.56 6.34
C VAL A 50 2.30 -1.30 5.15
N LEU A 51 1.85 -2.55 5.35
CA LEU A 51 1.15 -3.32 4.31
C LEU A 51 -0.14 -2.61 3.87
N MET A 52 -0.95 -2.13 4.82
CA MET A 52 -2.21 -1.43 4.51
C MET A 52 -1.95 -0.15 3.71
N SER A 53 -0.87 0.58 4.03
CA SER A 53 -0.47 1.77 3.25
C SER A 53 0.01 1.40 1.84
N ALA A 54 0.78 0.32 1.69
CA ALA A 54 1.25 -0.16 0.39
C ALA A 54 0.09 -0.61 -0.50
N ILE A 55 -0.89 -1.33 0.06
CA ILE A 55 -2.12 -1.71 -0.64
C ILE A 55 -2.92 -0.46 -1.05
N ALA A 56 -3.10 0.51 -0.15
CA ALA A 56 -3.80 1.75 -0.48
C ALA A 56 -3.12 2.51 -1.64
N LEU A 57 -1.79 2.66 -1.59
CA LEU A 57 -0.99 3.26 -2.68
C LEU A 57 -1.13 2.47 -3.98
N ALA A 58 -1.11 1.14 -3.91
CA ALA A 58 -1.28 0.27 -5.07
C ALA A 58 -2.62 0.46 -5.80
N THR A 59 -3.68 0.83 -5.07
CA THR A 59 -4.99 1.12 -5.69
C THR A 59 -5.03 2.47 -6.44
N MET A 60 -4.04 3.35 -6.22
CA MET A 60 -4.01 4.71 -6.75
C MET A 60 -2.87 4.96 -7.76
N SER A 61 -1.77 4.20 -7.63
CA SER A 61 -0.54 4.32 -8.41
C SER A 61 -0.44 3.30 -9.57
N ASP A 62 0.51 3.51 -10.48
CA ASP A 62 0.87 2.54 -11.52
C ASP A 62 1.64 1.33 -10.93
N ASP A 63 1.61 0.18 -11.61
CA ASP A 63 2.20 -1.09 -11.11
C ASP A 63 3.63 -0.96 -10.62
N SER A 64 4.51 -0.35 -11.42
CA SER A 64 5.92 -0.26 -11.07
C SER A 64 6.14 0.46 -9.73
N ARG A 65 5.36 1.50 -9.46
CA ARG A 65 5.41 2.25 -8.20
C ARG A 65 4.76 1.48 -7.07
N ALA A 66 3.61 0.86 -7.32
CA ALA A 66 2.93 0.02 -6.35
C ALA A 66 3.88 -1.08 -5.84
N LEU A 67 4.52 -1.81 -6.76
CA LEU A 67 5.49 -2.85 -6.44
C LEU A 67 6.70 -2.30 -5.67
N SER A 68 7.21 -1.12 -6.05
CA SER A 68 8.29 -0.46 -5.31
C SER A 68 7.90 -0.16 -3.86
N TRP A 69 6.66 0.29 -3.61
CA TRP A 69 6.15 0.53 -2.27
C TRP A 69 5.96 -0.78 -1.47
N GLY A 70 5.50 -1.84 -2.13
CA GLY A 70 5.42 -3.18 -1.52
C GLY A 70 6.81 -3.68 -1.09
N PHE A 71 7.79 -3.62 -1.99
CA PHE A 71 9.15 -4.07 -1.72
C PHE A 71 9.83 -3.24 -0.62
N ALA A 72 9.86 -1.91 -0.79
CA ALA A 72 10.53 -1.02 0.16
C ALA A 72 9.84 -1.04 1.54
N GLY A 73 8.50 -1.10 1.56
CA GLY A 73 7.72 -1.22 2.79
C GLY A 73 7.97 -2.55 3.50
N GLY A 74 8.02 -3.66 2.76
CA GLY A 74 8.33 -4.95 3.35
C GLY A 74 9.77 -5.02 3.88
N LEU A 75 10.74 -4.50 3.13
CA LEU A 75 12.13 -4.40 3.58
C LEU A 75 12.25 -3.55 4.85
N LEU A 76 11.52 -2.44 4.93
CA LEU A 76 11.46 -1.61 6.13
C LEU A 76 10.91 -2.40 7.32
N VAL A 77 9.84 -3.18 7.13
CA VAL A 77 9.30 -4.03 8.20
C VAL A 77 10.32 -5.09 8.62
N ASP A 78 11.01 -5.72 7.68
CA ASP A 78 12.07 -6.69 7.99
C ASP A 78 13.19 -6.06 8.83
N LEU A 79 13.61 -4.82 8.52
CA LEU A 79 14.65 -4.11 9.27
C LEU A 79 14.19 -3.63 10.66
N LEU A 80 12.92 -3.27 10.80
CA LEU A 80 12.38 -2.74 12.06
C LEU A 80 11.80 -3.83 12.97
N SER A 81 11.73 -5.08 12.52
CA SER A 81 11.16 -6.21 13.24
C SER A 81 12.15 -7.37 13.36
N ALA A 82 11.76 -8.42 14.08
CA ALA A 82 12.57 -9.63 14.23
C ALA A 82 12.36 -10.63 13.07
N THR A 83 11.68 -10.23 11.99
CA THR A 83 11.46 -11.10 10.83
C THR A 83 12.75 -11.23 10.00
N PRO A 84 13.09 -12.42 9.49
CA PRO A 84 14.24 -12.59 8.60
C PRO A 84 14.20 -11.65 7.40
N LEU A 85 15.37 -11.11 7.04
CA LEU A 85 15.49 -10.08 6.00
C LEU A 85 15.03 -10.59 4.64
N GLY A 86 14.09 -9.87 4.01
CA GLY A 86 13.54 -10.18 2.70
C GLY A 86 12.20 -10.91 2.71
N VAL A 87 11.76 -11.47 3.85
CA VAL A 87 10.48 -12.19 3.94
C VAL A 87 9.31 -11.24 3.71
N ASN A 88 9.22 -10.13 4.45
CA ASN A 88 8.13 -9.18 4.23
C ASN A 88 8.32 -8.42 2.92
N ALA A 89 9.55 -8.14 2.49
CA ALA A 89 9.83 -7.54 1.18
C ALA A 89 9.19 -8.35 0.04
N LEU A 90 9.37 -9.67 0.04
CA LEU A 90 8.81 -10.57 -0.95
C LEU A 90 7.28 -10.65 -0.84
N LEU A 91 6.77 -10.91 0.38
CA LEU A 91 5.32 -11.08 0.59
C LEU A 91 4.53 -9.82 0.26
N PHE A 92 4.99 -8.64 0.70
CA PHE A 92 4.28 -7.39 0.42
C PHE A 92 4.27 -7.08 -1.08
N THR A 93 5.39 -7.31 -1.77
CA THR A 93 5.46 -7.13 -3.23
C THR A 93 4.48 -8.06 -3.94
N LEU A 94 4.42 -9.33 -3.56
CA LEU A 94 3.51 -10.31 -4.14
C LEU A 94 2.05 -9.95 -3.88
N LEU A 95 1.71 -9.54 -2.66
CA LEU A 95 0.34 -9.14 -2.30
C LEU A 95 -0.08 -7.87 -3.04
N VAL A 96 0.80 -6.89 -3.15
CA VAL A 96 0.56 -5.69 -3.95
C VAL A 96 0.37 -6.04 -5.42
N TYR A 97 1.14 -6.98 -5.97
CA TYR A 97 0.94 -7.46 -7.34
C TYR A 97 -0.45 -8.08 -7.53
N ILE A 98 -0.82 -9.05 -6.67
CA ILE A 98 -2.08 -9.79 -6.75
C ILE A 98 -3.29 -8.85 -6.60
N VAL A 99 -3.25 -7.98 -5.59
CA VAL A 99 -4.40 -7.16 -5.19
C VAL A 99 -4.44 -5.84 -5.95
N GLY A 100 -3.28 -5.19 -6.18
CA GLY A 100 -3.16 -3.93 -6.92
C GLY A 100 -3.54 -4.06 -8.38
N GLY A 101 -3.22 -5.20 -9.02
CA GLY A 101 -3.61 -5.46 -10.41
C GLY A 101 -5.13 -5.44 -10.63
N GLN A 102 -5.92 -5.79 -9.62
CA GLN A 102 -7.39 -5.80 -9.69
C GLN A 102 -8.03 -4.43 -9.46
N GLY A 103 -7.34 -3.51 -8.77
CA GLY A 103 -7.84 -2.16 -8.47
C GLY A 103 -8.02 -1.28 -9.70
N ARG A 104 -7.48 -1.69 -10.85
CA ARG A 104 -7.69 -1.01 -12.13
C ARG A 104 -9.04 -1.27 -12.77
N ARG A 105 -9.68 -2.40 -12.44
CA ARG A 105 -10.98 -2.81 -12.97
C ARG A 105 -12.14 -2.17 -12.21
N PHE A 106 -11.90 -1.77 -10.97
CA PHE A 106 -12.89 -1.10 -10.12
C PHE A 106 -12.71 0.42 -10.19
N ASP A 107 -13.83 1.15 -10.12
CA ASP A 107 -13.81 2.60 -10.11
C ASP A 107 -12.92 3.12 -8.97
N ARG A 108 -11.84 3.83 -9.33
CA ARG A 108 -10.83 4.41 -8.43
C ARG A 108 -11.39 5.40 -7.38
N VAL A 109 -12.70 5.63 -7.41
CA VAL A 109 -13.44 6.54 -6.53
C VAL A 109 -14.02 5.81 -5.32
N ASN A 110 -14.21 4.49 -5.38
CA ASN A 110 -14.88 3.75 -4.32
C ASN A 110 -13.91 3.38 -3.17
N PRO A 111 -14.07 3.96 -1.95
CA PRO A 111 -13.23 3.63 -0.80
C PRO A 111 -13.46 2.22 -0.25
N VAL A 112 -14.47 1.49 -0.72
CA VAL A 112 -14.71 0.10 -0.33
C VAL A 112 -13.65 -0.84 -0.91
N PHE A 113 -13.20 -0.60 -2.14
CA PHE A 113 -12.20 -1.44 -2.80
C PHE A 113 -10.89 -1.58 -2.01
N PRO A 114 -10.21 -0.49 -1.56
CA PRO A 114 -8.98 -0.61 -0.76
C PRO A 114 -9.21 -1.34 0.57
N ILE A 115 -10.39 -1.22 1.19
CA ILE A 115 -10.72 -1.92 2.44
C ILE A 115 -10.81 -3.44 2.18
N LEU A 116 -11.54 -3.85 1.14
CA LEU A 116 -11.62 -5.25 0.74
C LEU A 116 -10.27 -5.81 0.31
N ALA A 117 -9.49 -5.01 -0.41
CA ALA A 117 -8.12 -5.31 -0.80
C ALA A 117 -7.20 -5.54 0.41
N GLY A 118 -7.28 -4.68 1.44
CA GLY A 118 -6.52 -4.83 2.69
C GLY A 118 -6.95 -6.07 3.49
N ALA A 119 -8.25 -6.38 3.53
CA ALA A 119 -8.77 -7.59 4.12
C ALA A 119 -8.26 -8.85 3.39
N ALA A 120 -8.37 -8.88 2.05
CA ALA A 120 -7.87 -9.98 1.23
C ALA A 120 -6.34 -10.15 1.37
N ALA A 121 -5.59 -9.06 1.34
CA ALA A 121 -4.15 -9.08 1.56
C ALA A 121 -3.81 -9.65 2.94
N THR A 122 -4.58 -9.35 3.99
CA THR A 122 -4.39 -9.92 5.33
C THR A 122 -4.64 -11.43 5.34
N VAL A 123 -5.73 -11.89 4.69
CA VAL A 123 -6.05 -13.32 4.56
C VAL A 123 -4.93 -14.10 3.88
N LEU A 124 -4.32 -13.52 2.84
CA LEU A 124 -3.22 -14.13 2.10
C LEU A 124 -1.88 -14.03 2.84
N TYR A 125 -1.64 -12.92 3.54
CA TYR A 125 -0.37 -12.63 4.20
C TYR A 125 -0.05 -13.63 5.32
N TYR A 126 -1.01 -13.92 6.21
CA TYR A 126 -0.78 -14.78 7.37
C TYR A 126 -0.30 -16.19 7.01
N PRO A 127 -1.01 -16.98 6.18
CA PRO A 127 -0.54 -18.31 5.79
C PRO A 127 0.76 -18.24 4.99
N ALA A 128 0.93 -17.25 4.11
CA ALA A 128 2.16 -17.09 3.35
C ALA A 128 3.38 -16.77 4.25
N LEU A 129 3.18 -15.95 5.29
CA LEU A 129 4.20 -15.66 6.29
C LEU A 129 4.58 -16.90 7.09
N ILE A 130 3.59 -17.68 7.54
CA ILE A 130 3.84 -18.93 8.28
C ILE A 130 4.65 -19.88 7.40
N LEU A 131 4.25 -20.09 6.15
CA LEU A 131 4.99 -20.94 5.21
C LEU A 131 6.42 -20.44 5.02
N ALA A 132 6.62 -19.15 4.76
CA ALA A 132 7.95 -18.58 4.59
C ALA A 132 8.85 -18.77 5.83
N LEU A 133 8.29 -18.63 7.03
CA LEU A 133 9.03 -18.87 8.27
C LEU A 133 9.33 -20.35 8.50
N GLN A 134 8.41 -21.27 8.16
CA GLN A 134 8.66 -22.70 8.24
C GLN A 134 9.73 -23.17 7.25
N PHE A 135 9.77 -22.60 6.05
CA PHE A 135 10.86 -22.84 5.10
C PHE A 135 12.23 -22.40 5.64
N LEU A 136 12.25 -21.48 6.61
CA LEU A 136 13.44 -21.02 7.33
C LEU A 136 13.64 -21.76 8.66
N GLU A 137 13.02 -22.92 8.84
CA GLU A 137 13.13 -23.80 10.01
C GLU A 137 12.60 -23.20 11.32
N PHE A 138 11.73 -22.18 11.26
CA PHE A 138 11.02 -21.69 12.44
C PHE A 138 9.79 -22.56 12.73
N ASP A 139 9.64 -22.96 14.00
CA ASP A 139 8.46 -23.67 14.46
C ASP A 139 7.30 -22.68 14.73
N ILE A 140 6.19 -22.86 14.01
CA ILE A 140 5.03 -21.96 14.05
C ILE A 140 3.75 -22.79 14.19
N ASP A 141 2.99 -22.48 15.24
CA ASP A 141 1.65 -23.02 15.47
C ASP A 141 0.63 -22.40 14.49
N TRP A 142 0.26 -23.19 13.47
CA TRP A 142 -0.77 -22.83 12.49
C TRP A 142 -2.12 -22.54 13.11
N GLY A 143 -2.52 -23.31 14.13
CA GLY A 143 -3.84 -23.21 14.74
C GLY A 143 -4.04 -21.84 15.37
N ARG A 144 -3.08 -21.43 16.20
CA ARG A 144 -3.09 -20.11 16.85
C ARG A 144 -3.01 -18.95 15.85
N GLN A 145 -2.24 -19.10 14.77
CA GLN A 145 -2.02 -18.00 13.83
C GLN A 145 -3.18 -17.83 12.84
N VAL A 146 -3.78 -18.93 12.38
CA VAL A 146 -4.85 -18.91 11.38
C VAL A 146 -6.22 -18.87 12.02
N TRP A 147 -6.54 -19.74 12.96
CA TRP A 147 -7.90 -19.80 13.52
C TRP A 147 -8.16 -18.70 14.54
N ASP A 148 -7.19 -18.42 15.42
CA ASP A 148 -7.42 -17.44 16.49
C ASP A 148 -7.09 -16.02 16.06
N ARG A 149 -5.99 -15.82 15.34
CA ARG A 149 -5.49 -14.47 15.02
C ARG A 149 -6.05 -13.92 13.72
N LEU A 150 -6.21 -14.72 12.67
CA LEU A 150 -6.62 -14.23 11.36
C LEU A 150 -7.94 -13.45 11.37
N PRO A 151 -9.04 -13.92 12.01
CA PRO A 151 -10.31 -13.20 11.95
C PRO A 151 -10.21 -11.80 12.59
N ARG A 152 -9.53 -11.72 13.74
CA ARG A 152 -9.25 -10.46 14.44
C ARG A 152 -8.32 -9.57 13.62
N ALA A 153 -7.31 -10.16 12.98
CA ALA A 153 -6.36 -9.43 12.14
C ALA A 153 -7.03 -8.82 10.91
N VAL A 154 -7.92 -9.57 10.26
CA VAL A 154 -8.69 -9.07 9.11
C VAL A 154 -9.54 -7.87 9.53
N ALA A 155 -10.25 -7.96 10.66
CA ALA A 155 -11.06 -6.84 11.15
C ALA A 155 -10.21 -5.61 11.49
N VAL A 156 -9.11 -5.79 12.22
CA VAL A 156 -8.20 -4.70 12.63
C VAL A 156 -7.53 -4.06 11.40
N ASN A 157 -7.06 -4.84 10.45
CA ASN A 157 -6.39 -4.33 9.25
C ASN A 157 -7.36 -3.71 8.25
N ALA A 158 -8.59 -4.22 8.12
CA ALA A 158 -9.64 -3.59 7.33
C ALA A 158 -9.99 -2.21 7.91
N GLY A 159 -10.16 -2.12 9.24
CA GLY A 159 -10.34 -0.85 9.95
C GLY A 159 -9.15 0.10 9.78
N ALA A 160 -7.93 -0.41 9.93
CA ALA A 160 -6.72 0.37 9.68
C ALA A 160 -6.66 0.89 8.25
N THR A 161 -7.04 0.09 7.25
CA THR A 161 -7.08 0.52 5.85
C THR A 161 -8.13 1.61 5.64
N MET A 162 -9.31 1.47 6.24
CA MET A 162 -10.36 2.48 6.20
C MET A 162 -9.87 3.82 6.75
N LEU A 163 -9.10 3.81 7.85
CA LEU A 163 -8.55 5.01 8.46
C LEU A 163 -7.36 5.59 7.67
N LEU A 164 -6.47 4.73 7.15
CA LEU A 164 -5.27 5.15 6.45
C LEU A 164 -5.55 5.63 5.02
N TYR A 165 -6.51 5.02 4.33
CA TYR A 165 -6.83 5.36 2.94
C TYR A 165 -7.03 6.86 2.68
N PRO A 166 -7.85 7.62 3.44
CA PRO A 166 -8.01 9.05 3.20
C PRO A 166 -6.72 9.86 3.44
N VAL A 167 -5.86 9.42 4.38
CA VAL A 167 -4.57 10.06 4.68
C VAL A 167 -3.59 9.81 3.55
N VAL A 168 -3.45 8.55 3.13
CA VAL A 168 -2.60 8.15 1.99
C VAL A 168 -3.05 8.87 0.72
N ARG A 169 -4.36 8.89 0.44
CA ARG A 169 -4.96 9.62 -0.68
C ARG A 169 -4.68 11.12 -0.62
N ARG A 170 -4.71 11.70 0.59
CA ARG A 170 -4.39 13.12 0.78
C ARG A 170 -2.96 13.34 0.34
N VAL A 171 -2.00 12.58 0.84
CA VAL A 171 -0.57 12.75 0.51
C VAL A 171 -0.33 12.53 -0.99
N GLU A 172 -0.90 11.47 -1.57
CA GLU A 172 -0.68 11.11 -2.97
C GLU A 172 -1.24 12.13 -3.96
N ARG A 173 -2.36 12.78 -3.64
CA ARG A 173 -2.92 13.88 -4.45
C ARG A 173 -1.97 15.07 -4.58
N TRP A 174 -1.09 15.27 -3.60
CA TRP A 174 -0.09 16.35 -3.63
C TRP A 174 1.10 15.94 -4.49
N THR A 175 1.42 14.64 -4.52
CA THR A 175 2.45 14.05 -5.35
C THR A 175 2.08 14.06 -6.82
N TYR A 176 0.91 13.53 -7.18
CA TYR A 176 0.43 13.44 -8.56
C TYR A 176 -1.00 13.99 -8.66
N PRO A 177 -1.18 15.31 -8.84
CA PRO A 177 -2.45 15.85 -9.30
C PRO A 177 -2.74 15.17 -10.63
N GLN A 178 -3.88 14.50 -10.78
CA GLN A 178 -4.26 13.74 -11.99
C GLN A 178 -4.08 14.60 -13.25
N SER A 179 -2.89 14.52 -13.85
CA SER A 179 -2.47 15.36 -14.96
C SER A 179 -2.61 14.53 -16.22
N GLY A 180 -3.59 14.88 -17.07
CA GLY A 180 -3.44 14.67 -18.52
C GLY A 180 -4.20 13.52 -19.18
N ALA A 181 -4.79 12.55 -18.47
CA ALA A 181 -5.48 11.42 -19.14
C ALA A 181 -6.74 11.84 -19.93
N ARG A 182 -7.34 13.02 -19.64
CA ARG A 182 -8.46 13.57 -20.42
C ARG A 182 -8.06 14.35 -21.68
N LEU A 183 -6.79 14.75 -21.82
CA LEU A 183 -6.37 15.63 -22.92
C LEU A 183 -5.74 14.90 -24.11
N LEU A 184 -5.22 13.68 -23.90
CA LEU A 184 -4.63 12.87 -24.99
C LEU A 184 -5.60 11.81 -25.54
N GLY A 185 -6.55 11.31 -24.74
CA GLY A 185 -7.56 10.34 -25.20
C GLY A 185 -8.69 10.94 -26.05
N ARG A 186 -8.80 12.28 -26.14
CA ARG A 186 -9.78 12.98 -26.99
C ARG A 186 -9.19 13.52 -28.30
N SER A 187 -7.88 13.45 -28.49
CA SER A 187 -7.22 14.02 -29.68
C SER A 187 -6.95 13.00 -30.80
N VAL A 188 -7.24 11.71 -30.58
CA VAL A 188 -7.02 10.66 -31.59
C VAL A 188 -8.33 10.16 -32.23
N GLY A 189 -9.49 10.64 -31.74
CA GLY A 189 -10.79 10.39 -32.35
C GLY A 189 -11.30 11.63 -33.07
N GLY A 190 -10.88 11.85 -34.32
CA GLY A 190 -11.46 12.92 -35.15
C GLY A 190 -10.59 13.42 -36.30
N TYR A 191 -10.35 12.56 -37.30
CA TYR A 191 -10.18 13.05 -38.68
C TYR A 191 -11.14 12.27 -39.58
N PRO A 192 -12.21 12.90 -40.10
CA PRO A 192 -12.94 12.37 -41.23
C PRO A 192 -12.13 12.65 -42.51
N GLY A 193 -11.80 11.59 -43.23
CA GLY A 193 -11.36 11.58 -44.62
C GLY A 193 -12.14 10.50 -45.34
#